data_AF-A0A0A5HLI1-F1
#
_entry.id   AF-A0A0A5HLI1-F1
#
_cell.length_a   1.000
_cell.length_b   1.000
_cell.length_c   1.000
_cell.angle_alpha   90.00
_cell.angle_beta   90.00
_cell.angle_gamma   90.00
#
_symmetry.space_group_name_H-M   'P 1'
#
loop_
_entity.id
_entity.type
_entity.pdbx_description
1 polymer ?
#
loop_
_entity_poly.entity_id
_entity_poly.type
_entity_poly.pdbx_seq_one_letter_code
_entity_poly.pdbx_strand_id
1 'polypeptide(L)'
;MDPLKTLLDSKKSEIKTLKAEIKILEKDGSGSMKRGALSKKISKLEDFVWSFSPRYMEPRQIGSIVINYKLYSRFIKGLKGHFLTEEITEEALLVRYYKGSRKGVLRLNDLSSFFPEGSEFSQAELQEVSVL
;
A
#
# COMPACT_ATOMS: atom_id res chain seq x y z
N MET A 1 9.65 15.94 -1.74
CA MET A 1 8.77 15.75 -0.55
C MET A 1 8.46 14.27 -0.46
N ASP A 2 8.52 13.62 0.70
CA ASP A 2 8.24 12.17 0.81
C ASP A 2 6.73 11.90 0.58
N PRO A 3 6.32 11.24 -0.52
CA PRO A 3 4.92 11.02 -0.84
C PRO A 3 4.19 10.20 0.21
N LEU A 4 4.87 9.22 0.80
CA LEU A 4 4.30 8.34 1.81
C LEU A 4 3.98 9.13 3.07
N LYS A 5 4.90 9.99 3.50
CA LYS A 5 4.68 10.87 4.64
C LYS A 5 3.49 11.80 4.39
N THR A 6 3.44 12.46 3.24
CA THR A 6 2.33 13.38 2.88
C THR A 6 0.97 12.67 2.90
N LEU A 7 0.89 11.47 2.33
CA LEU A 7 -0.31 10.64 2.35
C LEU A 7 -0.74 10.31 3.79
N LEU A 8 0.19 9.82 4.61
CA LEU A 8 -0.10 9.43 6.00
C LEU A 8 -0.52 10.62 6.87
N ASP A 9 0.13 11.78 6.70
CA ASP A 9 -0.20 13.00 7.44
C ASP A 9 -1.61 13.50 7.07
N SER A 10 -1.98 13.43 5.78
CA SER A 10 -3.33 13.74 5.32
C SER A 10 -4.39 12.84 5.96
N LYS A 11 -4.17 11.51 5.95
CA LYS A 11 -5.12 10.55 6.56
C LYS A 11 -5.21 10.68 8.09
N LYS A 12 -4.10 10.96 8.77
CA LYS A 12 -4.10 11.24 10.22
C LYS A 12 -4.85 12.53 10.55
N SER A 13 -4.72 13.56 9.71
CA SER A 13 -5.50 14.80 9.85
C SER A 13 -7.00 14.53 9.68
N GLU A 14 -7.38 13.73 8.68
CA GLU A 14 -8.78 13.30 8.48
C GLU A 14 -9.31 12.57 9.73
N ILE A 15 -8.57 11.58 10.25
CA ILE A 15 -8.95 10.86 11.48
C ILE A 15 -9.16 11.83 12.65
N LYS A 16 -8.26 12.81 12.83
CA LYS A 16 -8.37 13.80 13.91
C LYS A 16 -9.66 14.63 13.79
N THR A 17 -10.01 15.05 12.59
CA THR A 17 -11.25 15.79 12.31
C THR A 17 -12.49 14.93 12.60
N LEU A 18 -12.52 13.67 12.15
CA LEU A 18 -13.66 12.78 12.41
C LEU A 18 -13.81 12.46 13.91
N LYS A 19 -12.71 12.28 14.64
CA LYS A 19 -12.74 12.09 16.11
C LYS A 19 -13.29 13.32 16.83
N ALA A 20 -12.96 14.52 16.36
CA ALA A 20 -13.52 15.76 16.91
C ALA A 20 -15.03 15.85 16.65
N GLU A 21 -15.49 15.47 15.45
CA GLU A 21 -16.92 15.45 15.11
C GLU A 21 -17.71 14.47 15.99
N ILE A 22 -17.18 13.26 16.23
CA ILE A 22 -17.80 12.30 17.17
C ILE A 22 -17.95 12.92 18.56
N LYS A 23 -16.91 13.60 19.07
CA LYS A 23 -16.93 14.23 20.39
C LYS A 23 -17.98 15.34 20.51
N ILE A 24 -18.26 16.06 19.43
CA ILE A 24 -19.33 17.05 19.37
C ILE A 24 -20.69 16.35 19.44
N LEU A 25 -20.90 15.32 18.59
CA LEU A 25 -22.14 14.54 18.58
C LEU A 25 -22.44 13.84 19.92
N GLU A 26 -21.40 13.42 20.64
CA GLU A 26 -21.52 12.85 21.99
C GLU A 26 -22.04 13.88 23.00
N LYS A 27 -21.57 15.13 22.94
CA LYS A 27 -22.02 16.21 23.82
C LYS A 27 -23.46 16.62 23.52
N ASP A 28 -23.84 16.60 22.25
CA ASP A 28 -25.17 17.01 21.79
C ASP A 28 -26.25 15.93 22.01
N GLY A 29 -25.88 14.75 22.55
CA GLY A 29 -26.81 13.67 22.89
C GLY A 29 -27.52 13.02 21.69
N SER A 30 -27.18 13.42 20.46
CA SER A 30 -27.89 13.05 19.23
C SER A 30 -27.05 12.15 18.31
N GLY A 31 -27.65 11.62 17.25
CA GLY A 31 -26.89 11.05 16.12
C GLY A 31 -26.16 9.73 16.38
N SER A 32 -26.71 8.80 17.18
CA SER A 32 -26.14 7.45 17.41
C SER A 32 -25.75 6.73 16.11
N MET A 33 -26.63 6.78 15.09
CA MET A 33 -26.36 6.19 13.76
C MET A 33 -25.18 6.87 13.05
N LYS A 34 -25.11 8.21 13.09
CA LYS A 34 -24.01 8.98 12.49
C LYS A 34 -22.68 8.69 13.18
N ARG A 35 -22.66 8.59 14.52
CA ARG A 35 -21.48 8.19 15.30
C ARG A 35 -20.98 6.79 14.92
N GLY A 36 -21.90 5.84 14.73
CA GLY A 36 -21.55 4.51 14.25
C GLY A 36 -20.90 4.52 12.86
N ALA A 37 -21.42 5.31 11.92
CA ALA A 37 -20.84 5.47 10.59
C ALA A 37 -19.44 6.12 10.62
N LEU A 38 -19.27 7.19 11.41
CA LEU A 38 -17.98 7.86 11.58
C LEU A 38 -16.94 6.95 12.23
N SER A 39 -17.32 6.17 13.25
CA SER A 39 -16.42 5.21 13.91
C SER A 39 -15.93 4.13 12.95
N LYS A 40 -16.83 3.59 12.11
CA LYS A 40 -16.45 2.65 11.04
C LYS A 40 -15.49 3.29 10.03
N LYS A 41 -15.71 4.56 9.67
CA LYS A 41 -14.81 5.30 8.77
C LYS A 41 -13.42 5.51 9.40
N ILE A 42 -13.36 5.86 10.68
CA ILE A 42 -12.10 6.02 11.43
C ILE A 42 -11.34 4.70 11.45
N SER A 43 -11.99 3.58 11.80
CA SER A 43 -11.33 2.26 11.83
C SER A 43 -10.72 1.92 10.47
N LYS A 44 -11.44 2.14 9.36
CA LYS A 44 -10.89 1.92 8.01
C LYS A 44 -9.68 2.80 7.69
N LEU A 45 -9.69 4.06 8.15
CA LEU A 45 -8.56 4.97 7.96
C LEU A 45 -7.36 4.58 8.84
N GLU A 46 -7.61 4.09 10.05
CA GLU A 46 -6.55 3.59 10.95
C GLU A 46 -5.89 2.33 10.38
N ASP A 47 -6.69 1.39 9.87
CA ASP A 47 -6.18 0.21 9.15
C ASP A 47 -5.34 0.62 7.93
N PHE A 48 -5.83 1.59 7.14
CA PHE A 48 -5.09 2.14 6.01
C PHE A 48 -3.74 2.74 6.45
N VAL A 49 -3.73 3.61 7.47
CA VAL A 49 -2.51 4.23 8.00
C VAL A 49 -1.52 3.18 8.51
N TRP A 50 -2.02 2.10 9.12
CA TRP A 50 -1.19 1.00 9.58
C TRP A 50 -0.56 0.24 8.40
N SER A 51 -1.35 -0.13 7.39
CA SER A 51 -0.89 -0.84 6.19
C SER A 51 0.11 -0.02 5.35
N PHE A 52 -0.05 1.30 5.31
CA PHE A 52 0.85 2.22 4.61
C PHE A 52 1.98 2.76 5.50
N SER A 53 2.15 2.26 6.72
CA SER A 53 3.25 2.72 7.58
C SER A 53 4.63 2.36 6.99
N PRO A 54 5.69 3.16 7.23
CA PRO A 54 7.04 2.88 6.72
C PRO A 54 7.61 1.50 7.15
N ARG A 55 7.05 0.93 8.21
CA ARG A 55 7.37 -0.44 8.65
C ARG A 55 7.01 -1.49 7.59
N TYR A 56 5.91 -1.30 6.84
CA TYR A 56 5.37 -2.27 5.89
C TYR A 56 5.39 -1.79 4.44
N MET A 57 5.46 -0.48 4.21
CA MET A 57 5.37 0.14 2.89
C MET A 57 6.68 0.84 2.51
N GLU A 58 7.17 0.55 1.31
CA GLU A 58 8.22 1.31 0.65
C GLU A 58 7.81 1.51 -0.82
N PRO A 59 7.13 2.63 -1.15
CA PRO A 59 6.66 2.87 -2.50
C PRO A 59 7.85 3.23 -3.39
N ARG A 60 8.03 2.48 -4.48
CA ARG A 60 9.02 2.79 -5.51
C ARG A 60 8.41 2.65 -6.88
N GLN A 61 8.92 3.44 -7.81
CA GLN A 61 8.51 3.37 -9.21
C GLN A 61 9.29 2.27 -9.92
N ILE A 62 8.58 1.43 -10.67
CA ILE A 62 9.14 0.43 -11.57
C ILE A 62 8.41 0.56 -12.91
N GLY A 63 9.12 0.98 -13.95
CA GLY A 63 8.50 1.31 -15.23
C GLY A 63 7.45 2.41 -15.05
N SER A 64 6.20 2.11 -15.43
CA SER A 64 5.06 3.04 -15.36
C SER A 64 4.24 2.96 -14.07
N ILE A 65 4.56 2.06 -13.14
CA ILE A 65 3.75 1.82 -11.93
C ILE A 65 4.54 2.08 -10.65
N VAL A 66 3.81 2.30 -9.55
CA VAL A 66 4.35 2.42 -8.20
C VAL A 66 3.92 1.21 -7.39
N ILE A 67 4.87 0.49 -6.78
CA ILE A 67 4.55 -0.70 -6.00
C ILE A 67 5.15 -0.64 -4.58
N ASN A 68 4.67 -1.50 -3.69
CA ASN A 68 5.36 -1.75 -2.42
C ASN A 68 6.62 -2.59 -2.64
N TYR A 69 7.76 -1.93 -2.86
CA TYR A 69 9.04 -2.57 -3.15
C TYR A 69 9.57 -3.42 -1.99
N LYS A 70 9.19 -3.08 -0.76
CA LYS A 70 9.55 -3.86 0.42
C LYS A 70 8.87 -5.22 0.44
N LEU A 71 7.61 -5.29 -0.03
CA LEU A 71 6.90 -6.55 -0.19
C LEU A 71 7.53 -7.38 -1.32
N TYR A 72 7.78 -6.75 -2.47
CA TYR A 72 8.48 -7.35 -3.60
C TYR A 72 9.82 -7.98 -3.17
N SER A 73 10.74 -7.17 -2.63
CA SER A 73 12.09 -7.62 -2.27
C SER A 73 12.10 -8.75 -1.22
N ARG A 74 11.17 -8.74 -0.27
CA ARG A 74 11.00 -9.83 0.70
C ARG A 74 10.51 -11.11 0.03
N PHE A 75 9.54 -10.99 -0.88
CA PHE A 75 8.99 -12.12 -1.60
C PHE A 75 10.06 -12.79 -2.47
N ILE A 76 10.78 -12.01 -3.29
CA ILE A 76 11.84 -12.52 -4.16
C ILE A 76 12.95 -13.21 -3.36
N LYS A 77 13.37 -12.64 -2.21
CA LYS A 77 14.34 -13.29 -1.31
C LYS A 77 13.89 -14.67 -0.82
N GLY A 78 12.59 -14.90 -0.68
CA GLY A 78 12.01 -16.19 -0.30
C GLY A 78 11.98 -17.22 -1.43
N LEU A 79 12.22 -16.80 -2.68
CA LEU A 79 12.10 -17.63 -3.87
C LEU A 79 13.43 -18.18 -4.39
N LYS A 80 14.49 -18.21 -3.57
CA LYS A 80 15.77 -18.83 -3.96
C LYS A 80 15.60 -20.24 -4.56
N GLY A 81 16.24 -20.49 -5.68
CA GLY A 81 16.14 -21.74 -6.45
C GLY A 81 14.80 -21.94 -7.18
N HIS A 82 13.94 -20.92 -7.26
CA HIS A 82 12.79 -20.92 -8.17
C HIS A 82 13.18 -20.18 -9.46
N PHE A 83 12.61 -20.62 -10.56
CA PHE A 83 12.60 -19.85 -11.80
C PHE A 83 11.54 -18.75 -11.68
N LEU A 84 11.91 -17.54 -12.09
CA LEU A 84 11.08 -16.35 -11.99
C LEU A 84 10.83 -15.76 -13.38
N THR A 85 9.62 -15.26 -13.58
CA THR A 85 9.27 -14.41 -14.71
C THR A 85 8.48 -13.23 -14.17
N GLU A 86 8.87 -12.04 -14.62
CA GLU A 86 8.33 -10.78 -14.14
C GLU A 86 7.76 -10.01 -15.32
N GLU A 87 6.53 -9.51 -15.17
CA GLU A 87 5.79 -8.83 -16.21
C GLU A 87 5.17 -7.57 -15.61
N ILE A 88 5.52 -6.42 -16.15
CA ILE A 88 4.89 -5.14 -15.79
C ILE A 88 3.74 -4.91 -16.76
N THR A 89 2.54 -4.76 -16.19
CA THR A 89 1.33 -4.34 -16.90
C THR A 89 0.97 -2.91 -16.47
N GLU A 90 0.00 -2.30 -17.14
CA GLU A 90 -0.50 -0.96 -16.77
C GLU A 90 -1.06 -0.90 -15.34
N GLU A 91 -1.57 -2.02 -14.81
CA GLU A 91 -2.23 -2.05 -13.50
C GLU A 91 -1.39 -2.69 -12.39
N ALA A 92 -0.37 -3.47 -12.74
CA ALA A 92 0.32 -4.32 -11.77
C ALA A 92 1.65 -4.89 -12.28
N LEU A 93 2.52 -5.24 -11.32
CA LEU A 93 3.61 -6.18 -11.52
C LEU A 93 3.13 -7.61 -11.23
N LEU A 94 3.32 -8.51 -12.17
CA LEU A 94 3.08 -9.94 -12.02
C LEU A 94 4.42 -10.66 -11.88
N VAL A 95 4.61 -11.36 -10.77
CA VAL A 95 5.77 -12.22 -10.53
C VAL A 95 5.30 -13.67 -10.51
N ARG A 96 5.57 -14.41 -11.59
CA ARG A 96 5.27 -15.85 -11.67
C ARG A 96 6.52 -16.63 -11.31
N TYR A 97 6.36 -17.64 -10.45
CA TYR A 97 7.48 -18.44 -9.98
C TYR A 97 7.17 -19.93 -10.08
N TYR A 98 8.20 -20.74 -10.32
CA TYR A 98 8.07 -22.21 -10.31
C TYR A 98 9.35 -22.92 -9.87
N LYS A 99 9.18 -24.07 -9.20
CA LYS A 99 10.24 -25.02 -8.83
C LYS A 99 9.66 -26.42 -8.73
N GLY A 100 9.86 -27.23 -9.77
CA GLY A 100 9.21 -28.54 -9.88
C GLY A 100 7.68 -28.41 -9.87
N SER A 101 7.02 -29.01 -8.88
CA SER A 101 5.57 -28.93 -8.70
C SER A 101 5.07 -27.66 -7.99
N ARG A 102 5.95 -26.90 -7.33
CA ARG A 102 5.59 -25.66 -6.63
C ARG A 102 5.55 -24.51 -7.62
N LYS A 103 4.39 -23.87 -7.78
CA LYS A 103 4.21 -22.71 -8.65
C LYS A 103 3.22 -21.72 -8.05
N GLY A 104 3.32 -20.46 -8.42
CA GLY A 104 2.37 -19.44 -8.02
C GLY A 104 2.60 -18.10 -8.72
N VAL A 105 1.74 -17.15 -8.41
CA VAL A 105 1.80 -15.78 -8.95
C VAL A 105 1.61 -14.81 -7.80
N LEU A 106 2.53 -13.85 -7.67
CA LEU A 106 2.32 -12.65 -6.87
C LEU A 106 1.87 -11.53 -7.82
N ARG A 107 0.77 -10.87 -7.48
CA ARG A 107 0.31 -9.63 -8.14
C ARG A 107 0.53 -8.46 -7.18
N LEU A 108 1.32 -7.48 -7.61
CA LEU A 108 1.50 -6.22 -6.92
C LEU A 108 0.83 -5.11 -7.74
N ASN A 109 -0.33 -4.66 -7.28
CA ASN A 109 -1.08 -3.62 -7.97
C ASN A 109 -0.35 -2.27 -7.89
N ASP A 110 -0.58 -1.44 -8.91
CA ASP A 110 -0.15 -0.06 -8.94
C ASP A 110 -0.80 0.73 -7.79
N LEU A 111 0.04 1.45 -7.06
CA LEU A 111 -0.31 2.27 -5.92
C LEU A 111 -0.39 3.75 -6.26
N SER A 112 -0.05 4.16 -7.49
CA SER A 112 0.04 5.57 -7.90
C SER A 112 -1.21 6.37 -7.53
N SER A 113 -2.39 5.77 -7.71
CA SER A 113 -3.70 6.38 -7.38
C SER A 113 -3.93 6.69 -5.89
N PHE A 114 -3.17 6.08 -4.98
CA PHE A 114 -3.29 6.36 -3.54
C PHE A 114 -2.48 7.58 -3.11
N PHE A 115 -1.51 8.01 -3.92
CA PHE A 115 -0.62 9.11 -3.58
C PHE A 115 -1.13 10.44 -4.18
N PRO A 116 -0.77 11.58 -3.59
CA PRO A 116 -1.07 12.89 -4.17
C PRO A 116 -0.56 13.01 -5.61
N GLU A 117 -1.28 13.74 -6.45
CA GLU A 117 -0.85 14.05 -7.82
C GLU A 117 0.52 14.76 -7.80
N GLY A 118 1.39 14.41 -8.76
CA GLY A 118 2.76 14.93 -8.82
C GLY A 118 3.71 14.32 -7.79
N SER A 119 3.33 13.23 -7.11
CA SER A 119 4.25 12.50 -6.23
C SER A 119 5.43 11.91 -7.02
N GLU A 120 6.64 12.21 -6.58
CA GLU A 120 7.87 11.64 -7.14
C GLU A 120 8.33 10.45 -6.28
N PHE A 121 8.63 9.33 -6.94
CA PHE A 121 9.10 8.12 -6.27
C PHE A 121 10.52 7.79 -6.73
N SER A 122 11.30 7.18 -5.84
CA SER A 122 12.58 6.63 -6.25
C SER A 122 12.37 5.47 -7.22
N GLN A 123 13.21 5.44 -8.26
CA GLN A 123 13.23 4.34 -9.21
C GLN A 123 13.76 3.07 -8.52
N ALA A 124 13.22 1.93 -8.92
CA ALA A 124 13.74 0.63 -8.59
C ALA A 124 13.74 -0.27 -9.81
N GLU A 125 14.66 -1.20 -9.81
CA GLU A 125 14.79 -2.20 -10.85
C GLU A 125 14.23 -3.54 -10.35
N LEU A 126 13.69 -4.32 -11.28
CA LEU A 126 13.40 -5.72 -11.03
C LEU A 126 14.71 -6.50 -10.92
N GLN A 127 14.72 -7.63 -10.22
CA GLN A 127 15.89 -8.49 -10.25
C GLN A 127 16.09 -9.04 -11.67
N GLU A 128 17.29 -8.90 -12.21
CA GLU A 128 17.64 -9.54 -13.49
C GLU A 128 17.37 -11.05 -13.40
N VAL A 129 16.63 -11.56 -14.38
CA VAL A 129 16.24 -12.97 -14.51
C VAL A 129 17.51 -13.81 -14.51
N SER A 130 17.86 -14.32 -13.34
CA SER A 130 18.96 -15.21 -13.10
C SER A 130 18.40 -16.37 -12.29
N VAL A 131 18.89 -17.58 -12.56
CA VAL A 131 18.61 -18.73 -11.69
C VAL A 131 19.20 -18.38 -10.33
N LEU A 132 18.35 -17.97 -9.38
CA LEU A 132 18.74 -17.59 -8.01
C LEU A 132 19.08 -18.80 -7.15
#